data_AF-A0A5U7RRX4-F1
#
_entry.id   AF-A0A5U7RRX4-F1
#
_cell.length_a   1.000
_cell.length_b   1.000
_cell.length_c   1.000
_cell.angle_alpha   90.00
_cell.angle_beta   90.00
_cell.angle_gamma   90.00
#
_symmetry.space_group_name_H-M   'P 1'
#
loop_
_entity.id
_entity.type
_entity.pdbx_description
1 polymer ?
#
loop_
_entity_poly.entity_id
_entity_poly.type
_entity_poly.pdbx_seq_one_letter_code
_entity_poly.pdbx_strand_id
1 'polypeptide(L)'
;MKVNKKQLAEIFGRDVRTITTWQSQGLPMISGGGKGVEAVFDSAEVIDWYTERDAAIENEKLRKEVDDLRAAAESDLVPGSIDY
;
A
#
# COMPACT_ATOMS: atom_id res chain seq x y z
N MET A 1 15.42 -3.37 -14.24
CA MET A 1 15.75 -4.72 -14.78
C MET A 1 14.46 -5.34 -15.24
N LYS A 2 14.39 -5.90 -16.46
CA LYS A 2 13.13 -6.50 -16.95
C LYS A 2 12.92 -7.89 -16.36
N VAL A 3 11.79 -8.08 -15.70
CA VAL A 3 11.44 -9.34 -15.03
C VAL A 3 10.06 -9.81 -15.41
N ASN A 4 9.86 -11.12 -15.45
CA ASN A 4 8.52 -11.68 -15.57
C ASN A 4 7.83 -11.80 -14.21
N LYS A 5 6.56 -12.21 -14.23
CA LYS A 5 5.74 -12.31 -13.02
C LYS A 5 6.30 -13.28 -11.97
N LYS A 6 6.92 -14.38 -12.38
CA LYS A 6 7.50 -15.37 -11.47
C LYS A 6 8.76 -14.85 -10.80
N GLN A 7 9.65 -14.23 -11.58
CA GLN A 7 10.85 -13.58 -11.08
C GLN A 7 10.51 -12.42 -10.15
N LEU A 8 9.47 -11.65 -10.46
CA LEU A 8 9.01 -10.59 -9.58
C LEU A 8 8.51 -11.16 -8.24
N ALA A 9 7.74 -12.25 -8.27
CA ALA A 9 7.31 -12.94 -7.05
C ALA A 9 8.49 -13.41 -6.19
N GLU A 10 9.53 -13.95 -6.83
CA GLU A 10 10.77 -14.38 -6.17
C GLU A 10 11.54 -13.20 -5.54
N ILE A 11 11.70 -12.09 -6.26
CA ILE A 11 12.37 -10.86 -5.77
C ILE A 11 11.70 -10.34 -4.50
N PHE A 12 10.36 -10.33 -4.49
CA PHE A 12 9.59 -9.87 -3.33
C PHE A 12 9.38 -10.95 -2.26
N GLY A 13 9.81 -12.20 -2.51
CA GLY A 13 9.54 -13.34 -1.62
C GLY A 13 8.05 -13.59 -1.39
N ARG A 14 7.20 -13.34 -2.40
CA ARG A 14 5.74 -13.46 -2.33
C ARG A 14 5.21 -14.50 -3.31
N ASP A 15 3.94 -14.85 -3.13
CA ASP A 15 3.24 -15.72 -4.05
C ASP A 15 2.94 -14.99 -5.39
N VAL A 16 2.94 -15.73 -6.50
CA VAL A 16 2.65 -15.17 -7.83
C VAL A 16 1.24 -14.56 -7.89
N ARG A 17 0.28 -15.07 -7.09
CA ARG A 17 -1.06 -14.49 -6.95
C ARG A 17 -1.03 -13.10 -6.32
N THR A 18 -0.10 -12.84 -5.39
CA THR A 18 0.11 -11.50 -4.83
C THR A 18 0.47 -10.51 -5.92
N ILE A 19 1.33 -10.91 -6.86
CA ILE A 19 1.66 -10.06 -8.02
C ILE A 19 0.42 -9.81 -8.89
N THR A 20 -0.46 -10.81 -9.09
CA THR A 20 -1.75 -10.59 -9.77
C THR A 20 -2.60 -9.53 -9.08
N THR A 21 -2.69 -9.60 -7.74
CA THR A 21 -3.43 -8.61 -6.96
C THR A 21 -2.84 -7.22 -7.14
N TRP A 22 -1.50 -7.09 -7.14
CA TRP A 22 -0.84 -5.80 -7.38
C TRP A 22 -1.13 -5.26 -8.78
N GLN A 23 -1.19 -6.10 -9.81
CA GLN A 23 -1.64 -5.67 -11.14
C GLN A 23 -3.05 -5.06 -11.12
N SER A 24 -3.99 -5.67 -10.39
CA SER A 24 -5.33 -5.10 -10.19
C SER A 24 -5.34 -3.79 -9.40
N GLN A 25 -4.29 -3.53 -8.62
CA GLN A 25 -4.09 -2.28 -7.86
C GLN A 25 -3.32 -1.22 -8.65
N GLY A 26 -2.97 -1.47 -9.91
CA GLY A 26 -2.27 -0.51 -10.77
C GLY A 26 -0.74 -0.65 -10.79
N LEU A 27 -0.20 -1.83 -10.47
CA LEU A 27 1.23 -2.11 -10.61
C LEU A 27 1.72 -1.80 -12.04
N PRO A 28 2.79 -0.99 -12.21
CA PRO A 28 3.33 -0.64 -13.53
C PRO A 28 3.88 -1.87 -14.24
N MET A 29 3.54 -2.03 -15.51
CA MET A 29 4.00 -3.12 -16.36
C MET A 29 4.34 -2.59 -17.76
N ILE A 30 5.42 -3.09 -18.33
CA ILE A 30 5.93 -2.66 -19.64
C ILE A 30 5.08 -3.26 -20.77
N SER A 31 4.75 -4.54 -20.64
CA SER A 31 4.00 -5.26 -21.67
C SER A 31 3.38 -6.54 -21.13
N GLY A 32 2.26 -6.98 -21.70
CA GLY A 32 1.55 -8.20 -21.30
C GLY A 32 0.48 -7.93 -20.24
N GLY A 33 -0.44 -8.89 -20.10
CA GLY A 33 -1.68 -8.73 -19.32
C GLY A 33 -2.92 -9.33 -20.02
N GLY A 34 -2.80 -9.67 -21.30
CA GLY A 34 -3.81 -10.39 -22.07
C GLY A 34 -3.63 -11.91 -22.06
N LYS A 35 -4.65 -12.63 -22.53
CA LYS A 35 -4.68 -14.10 -22.58
C LYS A 35 -3.54 -14.62 -23.49
N GLY A 36 -2.54 -15.28 -22.89
CA GLY A 36 -1.43 -15.91 -23.60
C GLY A 36 -0.15 -15.07 -23.75
N VAL A 37 -0.12 -13.83 -23.24
CA VAL A 37 1.09 -12.98 -23.27
C VAL A 37 1.65 -12.83 -21.86
N GLU A 38 2.93 -13.18 -21.69
CA GLU A 38 3.62 -13.05 -20.40
C GLU A 38 3.80 -11.57 -20.02
N ALA A 39 3.46 -11.23 -18.78
CA ALA A 39 3.65 -9.89 -18.25
C ALA A 39 5.12 -9.62 -17.94
N VAL A 40 5.62 -8.49 -18.42
CA VAL A 40 6.98 -8.00 -18.22
C VAL A 40 6.91 -6.70 -17.43
N PHE A 41 7.74 -6.62 -16.40
CA PHE A 41 7.81 -5.51 -15.46
C PHE A 41 9.21 -4.90 -15.47
N ASP A 42 9.31 -3.58 -15.27
CA ASP A 42 10.58 -3.01 -14.84
C ASP A 42 10.65 -3.13 -13.32
N SER A 43 11.66 -3.84 -12.83
CA SER A 43 11.89 -3.99 -11.39
C SER A 43 12.05 -2.65 -10.67
N ALA A 44 12.60 -1.62 -11.34
CA ALA A 44 12.77 -0.30 -10.72
C ALA A 44 11.41 0.38 -10.48
N GLU A 45 10.59 0.48 -11.53
CA GLU A 45 9.24 1.07 -11.44
C GLU A 45 8.34 0.31 -10.45
N VAL A 46 8.47 -1.01 -10.40
CA VAL A 46 7.73 -1.82 -9.41
C VAL A 46 8.16 -1.51 -7.98
N ILE A 47 9.47 -1.35 -7.74
CA ILE A 47 9.98 -1.00 -6.40
C ILE A 47 9.47 0.38 -5.99
N ASP A 48 9.56 1.37 -6.89
CA ASP A 48 9.08 2.72 -6.62
C ASP A 48 7.59 2.70 -6.25
N TRP A 49 6.76 2.06 -7.08
CA TRP A 49 5.32 1.89 -6.81
C TRP A 49 5.05 1.19 -5.48
N TYR A 50 5.83 0.16 -5.14
CA TYR A 50 5.68 -0.59 -3.90
C TYR A 50 6.00 0.30 -2.69
N THR A 51 7.06 1.12 -2.76
CA THR A 51 7.44 2.04 -1.67
C THR A 51 6.41 3.14 -1.46
N GLU A 52 5.84 3.69 -2.53
CA GLU A 52 4.77 4.68 -2.46
C GLU A 52 3.50 4.10 -1.83
N ARG A 53 3.13 2.87 -2.22
CA ARG A 53 1.96 2.19 -1.66
C ARG A 53 2.13 1.92 -0.16
N ASP A 54 3.30 1.44 0.25
CA ASP A 54 3.56 1.16 1.66
C ASP A 54 3.55 2.47 2.47
N ALA A 55 4.10 3.56 1.94
CA ALA A 55 4.02 4.89 2.56
C ALA A 55 2.57 5.40 2.66
N ALA A 56 1.72 5.15 1.67
CA ALA A 56 0.31 5.51 1.72
C ALA A 56 -0.45 4.75 2.82
N ILE A 57 -0.18 3.44 2.96
CA ILE A 57 -0.78 2.61 4.02
C ILE A 57 -0.35 3.10 5.41
N GLU A 58 0.93 3.38 5.59
CA GLU A 58 1.43 3.88 6.89
C GLU A 58 0.88 5.28 7.21
N ASN A 59 0.82 6.19 6.22
CA ASN A 59 0.20 7.50 6.43
C ASN A 59 -1.27 7.40 6.82
N GLU A 60 -2.02 6.47 6.24
CA GLU A 60 -3.43 6.27 6.60
C GLU A 60 -3.59 5.80 8.05
N LYS A 61 -2.72 4.88 8.50
CA LYS A 61 -2.69 4.45 9.92
C LYS A 61 -2.38 5.62 10.84
N LEU A 62 -1.37 6.42 10.52
CA LEU A 62 -0.97 7.58 11.32
C LEU A 62 -2.06 8.64 11.37
N ARG A 63 -2.78 8.90 10.28
CA ARG A 63 -3.93 9.82 10.25
C ARG A 63 -5.00 9.37 11.24
N LYS A 64 -5.34 8.08 11.21
CA LYS A 64 -6.32 7.51 12.14
C LYS A 64 -5.88 7.64 13.60
N GLU A 65 -4.61 7.33 13.90
CA GLU A 65 -4.07 7.46 15.26
C GLU A 65 -4.10 8.92 15.75
N VAL A 66 -3.76 9.88 14.89
CA VAL A 66 -3.86 11.31 15.21
C VAL A 66 -5.30 11.74 15.48
N ASP A 67 -6.25 11.26 14.69
CA ASP A 67 -7.68 11.57 14.88
C ASP A 67 -8.22 10.96 16.18
N ASP A 68 -7.85 9.72 16.49
CA ASP A 68 -8.21 9.05 17.75
C ASP A 68 -7.65 9.82 18.98
N LEU A 69 -6.40 10.29 18.89
CA LEU A 69 -5.77 11.10 19.95
C LEU A 69 -6.46 12.47 20.13
N ARG A 70 -6.87 13.11 19.04
CA ARG A 70 -7.64 14.37 19.09
C ARG A 70 -8.99 14.17 19.75
N ALA A 71 -9.72 13.12 19.37
CA ALA A 71 -11.02 12.80 19.96
C ALA A 71 -10.91 12.52 21.46
N ALA A 72 -9.86 11.81 21.90
CA ALA A 72 -9.59 11.58 23.31
C ALA A 72 -9.31 12.89 24.07
N ALA A 73 -8.45 13.76 23.52
CA ALA A 73 -8.14 15.04 24.14
C ALA A 73 -9.36 15.98 24.23
N GLU A 74 -10.25 15.98 23.23
CA GLU A 74 -11.50 16.75 23.27
C GLU A 74 -12.51 16.19 24.29
N SER A 75 -12.58 14.87 24.45
CA SER A 75 -13.41 14.22 25.47
C SER A 75 -12.96 14.53 26.90
N ASP A 76 -11.65 14.68 27.13
CA ASP A 76 -11.10 15.03 28.45
C ASP A 76 -11.36 16.52 28.82
N LEU A 77 -11.69 17.36 27.83
CA LEU A 77 -12.04 18.77 28.02
C LEU A 77 -13.53 19.00 28.35
N VAL A 78 -14.33 17.95 28.58
CA VAL A 78 -15.71 18.11 29.03
C VAL A 78 -15.68 18.83 30.39
N PRO A 79 -16.23 20.06 30.48
CA PRO A 79 -16.22 20.82 31.72
C PRO A 79 -16.94 20.02 32.77
N GLY A 80 -16.21 19.57 33.79
CA GLY A 80 -16.84 19.16 35.04
C GLY A 80 -17.78 20.29 35.43
N SER A 81 -19.06 19.95 35.60
CA SER A 81 -20.03 20.81 36.27
C SER A 81 -19.39 21.22 37.60
N ILE A 82 -18.79 22.41 37.63
CA ILE A 82 -18.41 23.06 38.86
C ILE A 82 -19.75 23.41 39.50
N ASP A 83 -20.27 22.46 40.29
CA ASP A 83 -21.39 22.70 41.17
C ASP A 83 -20.94 23.80 42.14
N TYR A 84 -21.57 24.97 41.99
CA TYR A 84 -21.30 26.19 42.76
C TYR A 84 -22.17 26.25 44.00
#